data_AF-A0A7T3RC87-F1
#
_entry.id   AF-A0A7T3RC87-F1
#
_cell.length_a   1.000
_cell.length_b   1.000
_cell.length_c   1.000
_cell.angle_alpha   90.00
_cell.angle_beta   90.00
_cell.angle_gamma   90.00
#
_symmetry.space_group_name_H-M   'P 1'
#
loop_
_entity.id
_entity.type
_entity.pdbx_description
1 polymer ?
#
loop_
_entity_poly.entity_id
_entity_poly.type
_entity_poly.pdbx_seq_one_letter_code
_entity_poly.pdbx_strand_id
1 'polypeptide(L)'
;MKNTNSKTTKKEFPYRQGTAKAPSEKRIRKFAGRPLKSFNVLYAYATLPIGHILGLPAIASYIFVVANKFFMLQYLQKIHIFHFPVKHVDNELDQKVPFRPDHIDCYLDFINYWIRPIVMMQKRFGIKQGAKLSIEFLRYIKRCYKEAYKMYTYSMTTTYRPKCPESRAVTNVQRADPHYLCVPSLHIVVVCLCYSFYRMLFKRESFTQQESEQWNSELYAQAVAIGETVLYVKQHSVNCIPAALYMLTKITPELFTPQMAVNFINDLFKNSTDITDADKKEINSYIQFMFERLLLEGALEDDWRVPVIRWLDSYKPYEPQ
;
A
#
# COMPACT_ATOMS: atom_id res chain seq x y z
N MET A 1 -34.39 -5.92 36.91
CA MET A 1 -33.89 -5.97 35.51
C MET A 1 -32.44 -5.56 35.50
N LYS A 2 -31.51 -6.49 35.23
CA LYS A 2 -30.07 -6.19 35.13
C LYS A 2 -29.81 -5.46 33.82
N ASN A 3 -29.45 -4.18 33.92
CA ASN A 3 -29.14 -3.34 32.77
C ASN A 3 -27.69 -3.64 32.33
N THR A 4 -27.53 -4.58 31.40
CA THR A 4 -26.23 -4.93 30.80
C THR A 4 -25.82 -3.89 29.77
N ASN A 5 -25.23 -2.79 30.23
CA ASN A 5 -24.63 -1.81 29.34
C ASN A 5 -23.17 -2.20 29.05
N SER A 6 -22.99 -3.23 28.23
CA SER A 6 -21.70 -3.62 27.66
C SER A 6 -21.32 -2.61 26.57
N LYS A 7 -20.70 -1.49 26.98
CA LYS A 7 -19.94 -0.63 26.07
C LYS A 7 -18.78 -1.45 25.51
N THR A 8 -18.94 -1.96 24.30
CA THR A 8 -17.83 -2.48 23.48
C THR A 8 -16.89 -1.31 23.17
N THR A 9 -15.91 -1.08 24.04
CA THR A 9 -14.78 -0.22 23.75
C THR A 9 -14.07 -0.78 22.52
N LYS A 10 -14.25 -0.12 21.36
CA LYS A 10 -13.45 -0.40 20.16
C LYS A 10 -11.98 -0.36 20.58
N LYS A 11 -11.28 -1.49 20.46
CA LYS A 11 -9.83 -1.54 20.69
C LYS A 11 -9.17 -0.54 19.73
N GLU A 12 -8.42 0.41 20.27
CA GLU A 12 -7.69 1.45 19.51
C GLU A 12 -6.88 0.86 18.35
N PHE A 13 -6.30 -0.33 18.54
CA PHE A 13 -5.63 -1.12 17.49
C PHE A 13 -6.15 -2.58 17.48
N PRO A 14 -6.98 -2.98 16.51
CA PRO A 14 -7.68 -4.28 16.53
C PRO A 14 -6.77 -5.50 16.40
N TYR A 15 -5.59 -5.36 15.78
CA TYR A 15 -4.66 -6.48 15.55
C TYR A 15 -3.51 -6.57 16.56
N ARG A 16 -3.46 -5.66 17.53
CA ARG A 16 -2.41 -5.60 18.55
C ARG A 16 -2.46 -6.85 19.43
N GLN A 17 -1.30 -7.49 19.61
CA GLN A 17 -1.12 -8.67 20.47
C GLN A 17 -0.43 -8.37 21.81
N GLY A 18 -0.45 -7.11 22.26
CA GLY A 18 0.26 -6.58 23.44
C GLY A 18 1.55 -5.84 23.08
N THR A 19 2.29 -5.37 24.08
CA THR A 19 3.60 -4.68 23.90
C THR A 19 4.72 -5.67 23.56
N ALA A 20 5.74 -5.21 22.85
CA ALA A 20 6.97 -5.99 22.68
C ALA A 20 7.87 -5.81 23.92
N LYS A 21 8.63 -6.86 24.27
CA LYS A 21 9.67 -6.71 25.30
C LYS A 21 10.74 -5.75 24.80
N ALA A 22 11.26 -4.94 25.72
CA ALA A 22 12.32 -3.99 25.42
C ALA A 22 13.55 -4.72 24.82
N PRO A 23 14.16 -4.16 23.77
CA PRO A 23 15.33 -4.70 23.12
C PRO A 23 16.60 -4.48 23.96
N SER A 24 17.58 -5.38 23.87
CA SER A 24 18.84 -5.23 24.60
C SER A 24 19.72 -4.11 24.03
N GLU A 25 20.47 -3.41 24.88
CA GLU A 25 21.37 -2.32 24.45
C GLU A 25 22.33 -2.73 23.32
N LYS A 26 22.85 -3.96 23.36
CA LYS A 26 23.71 -4.51 22.29
C LYS A 26 23.02 -4.51 20.92
N ARG A 27 21.71 -4.80 20.87
CA ARG A 27 20.92 -4.73 19.62
C ARG A 27 20.65 -3.29 19.22
N ILE A 28 20.33 -2.41 20.18
CA ILE A 28 20.15 -0.97 19.92
C ILE A 28 21.40 -0.43 19.24
N ARG A 29 22.56 -0.52 19.89
CA ARG A 29 23.85 -0.01 19.39
C ARG A 29 24.22 -0.58 18.01
N LYS A 30 23.88 -1.84 17.74
CA LYS A 30 24.19 -2.49 16.46
C LYS A 30 23.33 -2.01 15.29
N PHE A 31 22.09 -1.58 15.54
CA PHE A 31 21.10 -1.36 14.49
C PHE A 31 20.56 0.09 14.42
N ALA A 32 20.71 0.91 15.46
CA ALA A 32 20.05 2.22 15.59
C ALA A 32 20.35 3.25 14.48
N GLY A 33 21.50 3.14 13.79
CA GLY A 33 21.85 4.05 12.68
C GLY A 33 21.85 3.38 11.30
N ARG A 34 21.36 2.14 11.19
CA ARG A 34 21.41 1.43 9.91
C ARG A 34 20.27 1.86 8.99
N PRO A 35 20.53 2.20 7.72
CA PRO A 35 19.47 2.52 6.78
C PRO A 35 18.64 1.26 6.48
N LEU A 36 17.35 1.44 6.18
CA LEU A 36 16.39 0.38 5.85
C LEU A 36 16.88 -0.48 4.69
N LYS A 37 17.52 0.13 3.68
CA LYS A 37 18.08 -0.58 2.53
C LYS A 37 19.17 -1.60 2.92
N SER A 38 19.81 -1.45 4.08
CA SER A 38 20.83 -2.40 4.56
C SER A 38 20.26 -3.68 5.16
N PHE A 39 18.96 -3.74 5.45
CA PHE A 39 18.33 -4.94 5.99
C PHE A 39 18.02 -5.93 4.86
N ASN A 40 18.81 -6.99 4.78
CA ASN A 40 18.67 -8.02 3.74
C ASN A 40 17.30 -8.74 3.85
N VAL A 41 16.46 -8.56 2.85
CA VAL A 41 15.12 -9.17 2.74
C VAL A 41 15.15 -10.70 2.72
N LEU A 42 16.23 -11.33 2.25
CA LEU A 42 16.43 -12.79 2.30
C LEU A 42 16.36 -13.34 3.73
N TYR A 43 16.68 -12.50 4.72
CA TYR A 43 16.55 -12.87 6.12
C TYR A 43 15.10 -13.12 6.54
N ALA A 44 14.13 -12.40 5.98
CA ALA A 44 12.72 -12.64 6.29
C ALA A 44 12.28 -14.03 5.84
N TYR A 45 12.72 -14.46 4.66
CA TYR A 45 12.44 -15.80 4.13
C TYR A 45 13.17 -16.89 4.92
N ALA A 46 14.45 -16.69 5.26
CA ALA A 46 15.23 -17.65 6.05
C ALA A 46 14.73 -17.78 7.51
N THR A 47 14.14 -16.73 8.06
CA THR A 47 13.56 -16.76 9.41
C THR A 47 12.08 -17.13 9.45
N LEU A 48 11.43 -17.27 8.30
CA LEU A 48 10.04 -17.71 8.19
C LEU A 48 9.83 -19.09 8.84
N PRO A 49 10.75 -20.08 8.68
CA PRO A 49 10.69 -21.37 9.39
C PRO A 49 11.19 -21.28 10.85
N ILE A 50 12.21 -20.46 11.11
CA ILE A 50 12.94 -20.40 12.40
C ILE A 50 12.22 -19.50 13.43
N GLY A 51 11.38 -18.58 12.96
CA GLY A 51 10.83 -17.45 13.72
C GLY A 51 9.44 -17.62 14.34
N HIS A 52 8.86 -18.82 14.32
CA HIS A 52 7.83 -19.38 15.24
C HIS A 52 6.59 -20.04 14.57
N ILE A 53 6.24 -21.21 15.14
CA ILE A 53 4.91 -21.86 15.18
C ILE A 53 3.76 -20.88 15.50
N LEU A 54 4.03 -19.81 16.26
CA LEU A 54 3.08 -18.77 16.67
C LEU A 54 2.65 -17.83 15.52
N GLY A 55 3.50 -17.62 14.52
CA GLY A 55 3.26 -16.65 13.43
C GLY A 55 2.85 -17.29 12.11
N LEU A 56 3.17 -18.57 11.92
CA LEU A 56 2.91 -19.32 10.71
C LEU A 56 1.44 -19.27 10.27
N PRO A 57 0.42 -19.41 11.16
CA PRO A 57 -0.98 -19.31 10.74
C PRO A 57 -1.34 -17.93 10.18
N ALA A 58 -0.77 -16.86 10.73
CA ALA A 58 -1.03 -15.50 10.25
C ALA A 58 -0.37 -15.24 8.89
N ILE A 59 0.87 -15.69 8.72
CA ILE A 59 1.62 -15.60 7.46
C ILE A 59 0.94 -16.44 6.38
N ALA A 60 0.62 -17.70 6.66
CA ALA A 60 -0.10 -18.59 5.75
C ALA A 60 -1.47 -18.00 5.36
N SER A 61 -2.20 -17.46 6.33
CA SER A 61 -3.49 -16.79 6.05
C SER A 61 -3.33 -15.53 5.18
N TYR A 62 -2.26 -14.75 5.37
CA TYR A 62 -1.94 -13.62 4.52
C TYR A 62 -1.61 -14.08 3.08
N ILE A 63 -0.68 -15.03 2.93
CA ILE A 63 -0.28 -15.58 1.63
C ILE A 63 -1.50 -16.15 0.91
N PHE A 64 -2.33 -16.95 1.61
CA PHE A 64 -3.55 -17.49 1.05
C PHE A 64 -4.50 -16.40 0.55
N VAL A 65 -4.68 -15.31 1.32
CA VAL A 65 -5.49 -14.18 0.89
C VAL A 65 -4.91 -13.51 -0.35
N VAL A 66 -3.62 -13.22 -0.41
CA VAL A 66 -3.00 -12.58 -1.58
C VAL A 66 -3.09 -13.49 -2.81
N ALA A 67 -2.75 -14.78 -2.66
CA ALA A 67 -2.83 -15.76 -3.74
C ALA A 67 -4.25 -15.86 -4.31
N ASN A 68 -5.27 -15.99 -3.46
CA ASN A 68 -6.65 -16.20 -3.92
C ASN A 68 -7.36 -14.90 -4.33
N LYS A 69 -7.17 -13.82 -3.57
CA LYS A 69 -7.93 -12.57 -3.74
C LYS A 69 -7.25 -11.54 -4.64
N PHE A 70 -6.03 -11.78 -5.06
CA PHE A 70 -5.33 -10.87 -5.97
C PHE A 70 -4.83 -11.60 -7.22
N PHE A 71 -3.98 -12.62 -7.06
CA PHE A 71 -3.42 -13.32 -8.21
C PHE A 71 -4.46 -14.20 -8.90
N MET A 72 -5.02 -15.17 -8.20
CA MET A 72 -5.99 -16.12 -8.76
C MET A 72 -7.18 -15.41 -9.40
N LEU A 73 -7.74 -14.38 -8.74
CA LEU A 73 -8.84 -13.59 -9.29
C LEU A 73 -8.53 -13.04 -10.70
N GLN A 74 -7.36 -12.43 -10.89
CA GLN A 74 -6.96 -11.85 -12.17
C GLN A 74 -6.70 -12.89 -13.25
N TYR A 75 -6.04 -13.98 -12.88
CA TYR A 75 -5.74 -15.05 -13.82
C TYR A 75 -6.99 -15.80 -14.24
N LEU A 76 -7.92 -16.06 -13.33
CA LEU A 76 -9.22 -16.67 -13.63
C LEU A 76 -10.09 -15.78 -14.52
N GLN A 77 -10.03 -14.45 -14.37
CA GLN A 77 -10.62 -13.52 -15.34
C GLN A 77 -9.92 -13.61 -16.71
N LYS A 78 -8.58 -13.59 -16.73
CA LYS A 78 -7.78 -13.63 -17.97
C LYS A 78 -8.07 -14.88 -18.81
N ILE A 79 -8.32 -16.02 -18.17
CA ILE A 79 -8.66 -17.28 -18.84
C ILE A 79 -10.18 -17.52 -18.94
N HIS A 80 -11.00 -16.49 -18.72
CA HIS A 80 -12.46 -16.51 -18.89
C HIS A 80 -13.20 -17.54 -18.02
N ILE A 81 -12.68 -17.88 -16.84
CA ILE A 81 -13.43 -18.65 -15.83
C ILE A 81 -14.36 -17.72 -15.04
N PHE A 82 -13.88 -16.53 -14.70
CA PHE A 82 -14.71 -15.47 -14.13
C PHE A 82 -14.97 -14.37 -15.15
N HIS A 83 -16.11 -13.69 -15.00
CA HIS A 83 -16.59 -12.66 -15.91
C HIS A 83 -17.08 -11.45 -15.11
N PHE A 84 -16.13 -10.65 -14.61
CA PHE A 84 -16.42 -9.36 -14.02
C PHE A 84 -16.35 -8.25 -15.09
N PRO A 85 -17.16 -7.18 -14.99
CA PRO A 85 -17.02 -6.02 -15.86
C PRO A 85 -15.62 -5.40 -15.72
N VAL A 86 -14.93 -5.19 -16.84
CA VAL A 86 -13.61 -4.54 -16.90
C VAL A 86 -13.79 -3.14 -17.45
N LYS A 87 -13.40 -2.12 -16.67
CA LYS A 87 -13.48 -0.71 -17.07
C LYS A 87 -12.07 -0.10 -17.20
N HIS A 88 -11.88 0.73 -18.21
CA HIS A 88 -10.71 1.61 -18.25
C HIS A 88 -10.90 2.75 -17.24
N VAL A 89 -9.80 3.19 -16.62
CA VAL A 89 -9.82 4.27 -15.63
C VAL A 89 -8.78 5.35 -15.93
N ASP A 90 -8.23 5.35 -17.14
CA ASP A 90 -7.28 6.37 -17.61
C ASP A 90 -7.92 7.77 -17.60
N ASN A 91 -7.11 8.77 -17.24
CA ASN A 91 -7.43 10.18 -17.22
C ASN A 91 -6.51 10.94 -18.20
N GLU A 92 -6.95 12.08 -18.73
CA GLU A 92 -6.11 12.93 -19.58
C GLU A 92 -4.81 13.36 -18.89
N LEU A 93 -4.83 13.57 -17.58
CA LEU A 93 -3.66 13.92 -16.77
C LEU A 93 -2.62 12.79 -16.71
N ASP A 94 -3.00 11.55 -17.01
CA ASP A 94 -2.03 10.46 -17.15
C ASP A 94 -1.06 10.74 -18.30
N GLN A 95 -1.41 11.53 -19.32
CA GLN A 95 -0.51 11.91 -20.41
C GLN A 95 0.56 12.91 -19.98
N LYS A 96 0.32 13.68 -18.90
CA LYS A 96 1.26 14.67 -18.36
C LYS A 96 2.39 14.04 -17.55
N VAL A 97 2.20 12.81 -17.09
CA VAL A 97 3.28 12.00 -16.50
C VAL A 97 3.99 11.28 -17.64
N PRO A 98 5.29 11.50 -17.91
CA PRO A 98 5.97 10.78 -18.98
C PRO A 98 6.04 9.27 -18.66
N PHE A 99 6.04 8.43 -19.69
CA PHE A 99 6.36 7.01 -19.51
C PHE A 99 7.87 6.86 -19.30
N ARG A 100 8.28 6.42 -18.10
CA ARG A 100 9.68 6.29 -17.68
C ARG A 100 10.01 4.83 -17.33
N PRO A 101 10.36 3.98 -18.31
CA PRO A 101 10.66 2.57 -18.08
C PRO A 101 11.93 2.35 -17.24
N ASP A 102 12.79 3.36 -17.13
CA ASP A 102 13.97 3.39 -16.26
C ASP A 102 13.63 3.36 -14.76
N HIS A 103 12.38 3.67 -14.37
CA HIS A 103 11.91 3.56 -13.00
C HIS A 103 11.51 2.12 -12.58
N ILE A 104 11.65 1.14 -13.48
CA ILE A 104 11.21 -0.24 -13.23
C ILE A 104 11.86 -0.90 -12.00
N ASP A 105 13.10 -0.53 -11.66
CA ASP A 105 13.77 -1.08 -10.48
C ASP A 105 13.10 -0.60 -9.18
N CYS A 106 12.64 0.65 -9.13
CA CYS A 106 11.87 1.17 -8.01
C CYS A 106 10.51 0.46 -7.91
N TYR A 107 9.88 0.15 -9.05
CA TYR A 107 8.64 -0.63 -9.10
C TYR A 107 8.85 -2.04 -8.54
N LEU A 108 9.90 -2.73 -8.99
CA LEU A 108 10.22 -4.09 -8.52
C LEU A 108 10.67 -4.12 -7.05
N ASP A 109 11.18 -2.99 -6.53
CA ASP A 109 11.52 -2.85 -5.13
C ASP A 109 10.30 -2.81 -4.19
N PHE A 110 9.08 -2.67 -4.71
CA PHE A 110 7.85 -2.60 -3.93
C PHE A 110 7.72 -3.70 -2.86
N ILE A 111 8.00 -4.96 -3.22
CA ILE A 111 7.92 -6.08 -2.26
C ILE A 111 9.01 -5.96 -1.19
N ASN A 112 10.22 -5.60 -1.60
CA ASN A 112 11.34 -5.44 -0.69
C ASN A 112 11.12 -4.27 0.27
N TYR A 113 10.48 -3.19 -0.18
CA TYR A 113 10.16 -2.02 0.61
C TYR A 113 9.45 -2.37 1.92
N TRP A 114 8.37 -3.15 1.88
CA TRP A 114 7.61 -3.49 3.09
C TRP A 114 8.17 -4.70 3.85
N ILE A 115 9.04 -5.50 3.22
CA ILE A 115 9.76 -6.60 3.90
C ILE A 115 10.93 -6.07 4.74
N ARG A 116 11.65 -5.02 4.30
CA ARG A 116 12.80 -4.47 5.05
C ARG A 116 12.44 -4.08 6.49
N PRO A 117 11.33 -3.38 6.78
CA PRO A 117 10.90 -3.10 8.14
C PRO A 117 10.61 -4.34 8.99
N ILE A 118 10.12 -5.44 8.39
CA ILE A 118 9.94 -6.73 9.09
C ILE A 118 11.30 -7.27 9.55
N VAL A 119 12.29 -7.29 8.65
CA VAL A 119 13.67 -7.70 8.99
C VAL A 119 14.26 -6.77 10.04
N MET A 120 14.05 -5.46 9.91
CA MET A 120 14.49 -4.46 10.86
C MET A 120 13.91 -4.73 12.25
N MET A 121 12.62 -5.01 12.37
CA MET A 121 11.98 -5.42 13.64
C MET A 121 12.64 -6.66 14.25
N GLN A 122 12.86 -7.71 13.45
CA GLN A 122 13.47 -8.95 13.92
C GLN A 122 14.92 -8.76 14.38
N LYS A 123 15.69 -7.90 13.71
CA LYS A 123 17.06 -7.56 14.11
C LYS A 123 17.07 -6.70 15.36
N ARG A 124 16.17 -5.71 15.43
CA ARG A 124 16.10 -4.71 16.50
C ARG A 124 15.55 -5.28 17.82
N PHE A 125 14.46 -6.04 17.78
CA PHE A 125 13.78 -6.61 18.96
C PHE A 125 14.10 -8.09 19.21
N GLY A 126 14.82 -8.74 18.29
CA GLY A 126 14.98 -10.18 18.28
C GLY A 126 13.84 -10.88 17.55
N ILE A 127 14.08 -12.10 17.09
CA ILE A 127 13.19 -12.82 16.17
C ILE A 127 11.78 -12.94 16.74
N LYS A 128 11.63 -13.37 18.00
CA LYS A 128 10.31 -13.56 18.64
C LYS A 128 9.49 -12.27 18.77
N GLN A 129 10.11 -11.21 19.31
CA GLN A 129 9.41 -9.94 19.54
C GLN A 129 9.18 -9.19 18.22
N GLY A 130 10.17 -9.18 17.33
CA GLY A 130 10.04 -8.61 15.99
C GLY A 130 8.98 -9.32 15.16
N ALA A 131 8.86 -10.66 15.26
CA ALA A 131 7.79 -11.42 14.62
C ALA A 131 6.41 -11.02 15.15
N LYS A 132 6.24 -10.86 16.46
CA LYS A 132 4.97 -10.40 17.07
C LYS A 132 4.50 -9.07 16.48
N LEU A 133 5.40 -8.10 16.35
CA LEU A 133 5.12 -6.79 15.75
C LEU A 133 4.84 -6.91 14.25
N SER A 134 5.59 -7.75 13.55
CA SER A 134 5.43 -7.96 12.10
C SER A 134 4.13 -8.68 11.75
N ILE A 135 3.65 -9.59 12.59
CA ILE A 135 2.37 -10.28 12.40
C ILE A 135 1.20 -9.27 12.49
N GLU A 136 1.28 -8.27 13.37
CA GLU A 136 0.30 -7.20 13.44
C GLU A 136 0.20 -6.46 12.10
N PHE A 137 1.34 -6.09 11.51
CA PHE A 137 1.41 -5.46 10.19
C PHE A 137 0.80 -6.36 9.10
N LEU A 138 1.16 -7.65 9.05
CA LEU A 138 0.63 -8.58 8.06
C LEU A 138 -0.89 -8.76 8.16
N ARG A 139 -1.49 -8.62 9.35
CA ARG A 139 -2.95 -8.62 9.50
C ARG A 139 -3.61 -7.39 8.89
N TYR A 140 -2.98 -6.21 9.01
CA TYR A 140 -3.46 -5.01 8.32
C TYR A 140 -3.32 -5.13 6.80
N ILE A 141 -2.20 -5.63 6.29
CA ILE A 141 -2.04 -5.87 4.85
C ILE A 141 -3.13 -6.86 4.38
N LYS A 142 -3.31 -7.99 5.09
CA LYS A 142 -4.36 -8.96 4.78
C LYS A 142 -5.75 -8.31 4.73
N ARG A 143 -6.07 -7.41 5.67
CA ARG A 143 -7.33 -6.65 5.66
C ARG A 143 -7.46 -5.82 4.39
N CYS A 144 -6.40 -5.09 4.01
CA CYS A 144 -6.38 -4.28 2.79
C CYS A 144 -6.66 -5.11 1.53
N TYR A 145 -6.01 -6.26 1.37
CA TYR A 145 -6.29 -7.17 0.25
C TYR A 145 -7.73 -7.70 0.26
N LYS A 146 -8.27 -8.02 1.44
CA LYS A 146 -9.68 -8.46 1.55
C LYS A 146 -10.67 -7.36 1.19
N GLU A 147 -10.40 -6.11 1.56
CA GLU A 147 -11.27 -4.98 1.26
C GLU A 147 -11.18 -4.59 -0.22
N ALA A 148 -9.96 -4.50 -0.77
CA ALA A 148 -9.76 -4.23 -2.20
C ALA A 148 -10.41 -5.31 -3.08
N TYR A 149 -10.33 -6.59 -2.69
CA TYR A 149 -11.01 -7.70 -3.37
C TYR A 149 -12.52 -7.47 -3.56
N LYS A 150 -13.20 -6.91 -2.55
CA LYS A 150 -14.63 -6.63 -2.63
C LYS A 150 -14.96 -5.58 -3.70
N MET A 151 -14.04 -4.66 -3.97
CA MET A 151 -14.15 -3.69 -5.05
C MET A 151 -13.87 -4.35 -6.40
N TYR A 152 -12.79 -5.15 -6.47
CA TYR A 152 -12.38 -5.86 -7.68
C TYR A 152 -13.42 -6.86 -8.20
N THR A 153 -14.18 -7.50 -7.31
CA THR A 153 -15.29 -8.39 -7.70
C THR A 153 -16.56 -7.64 -8.07
N TYR A 154 -16.66 -6.35 -7.77
CA TYR A 154 -17.76 -5.52 -8.26
C TYR A 154 -17.47 -5.11 -9.72
N SER A 155 -16.30 -4.53 -9.96
CA SER A 155 -15.81 -4.22 -11.30
C SER A 155 -14.29 -4.21 -11.29
N MET A 156 -13.71 -4.92 -12.24
CA MET A 156 -12.28 -4.88 -12.53
C MET A 156 -11.95 -3.60 -13.28
N THR A 157 -10.72 -3.11 -13.11
CA THR A 157 -10.26 -1.86 -13.70
C THR A 157 -8.85 -2.00 -14.25
N THR A 158 -8.62 -1.42 -15.42
CA THR A 158 -7.35 -1.48 -16.15
C THR A 158 -6.97 -0.10 -16.69
N THR A 159 -5.72 0.04 -17.15
CA THR A 159 -5.21 1.25 -17.78
C THR A 159 -4.43 0.92 -19.05
N TYR A 160 -4.24 1.90 -19.92
CA TYR A 160 -3.40 1.73 -21.10
C TYR A 160 -1.92 1.68 -20.70
N ARG A 161 -1.23 0.62 -21.15
CA ARG A 161 0.20 0.41 -20.90
C ARG A 161 1.00 0.55 -22.19
N PRO A 162 1.90 1.54 -22.31
CA PRO A 162 2.81 1.63 -23.44
C PRO A 162 3.68 0.38 -23.54
N LYS A 163 3.82 -0.17 -24.75
CA LYS A 163 4.73 -1.29 -25.00
C LYS A 163 6.18 -0.77 -24.92
N CYS A 164 7.06 -1.55 -24.31
CA CYS A 164 8.49 -1.23 -24.21
C CYS A 164 9.33 -2.48 -24.53
N PRO A 165 9.49 -2.84 -25.81
CA PRO A 165 10.23 -4.04 -26.19
C PRO A 165 11.72 -3.98 -25.83
N GLU A 166 12.27 -2.77 -25.68
CA GLU A 166 13.68 -2.55 -25.32
C GLU A 166 13.97 -2.88 -23.85
N SER A 167 12.97 -2.73 -22.96
CA SER A 167 13.11 -3.10 -21.54
C SER A 167 12.54 -4.49 -21.29
N ARG A 168 13.43 -5.47 -21.12
CA ARG A 168 13.07 -6.85 -20.74
C ARG A 168 12.31 -6.88 -19.41
N ALA A 169 12.70 -6.05 -18.44
CA ALA A 169 12.05 -5.99 -17.13
C ALA A 169 10.60 -5.52 -17.25
N VAL A 170 10.35 -4.43 -17.98
CA VAL A 170 8.99 -3.92 -18.23
C VAL A 170 8.16 -4.95 -18.99
N THR A 171 8.73 -5.55 -20.04
CA THR A 171 8.06 -6.57 -20.84
C THR A 171 7.65 -7.78 -19.98
N ASN A 172 8.52 -8.24 -19.09
CA ASN A 172 8.22 -9.36 -18.20
C ASN A 172 7.08 -9.02 -17.22
N VAL A 173 7.09 -7.82 -16.64
CA VAL A 173 6.00 -7.36 -15.77
C VAL A 173 4.68 -7.33 -16.54
N GLN A 174 4.65 -6.72 -17.73
CA GLN A 174 3.43 -6.62 -18.54
C GLN A 174 2.88 -7.98 -18.96
N ARG A 175 3.75 -8.99 -19.18
CA ARG A 175 3.34 -10.36 -19.50
C ARG A 175 2.79 -11.11 -18.28
N ALA A 176 3.46 -10.97 -17.14
CA ALA A 176 3.12 -11.67 -15.90
C ALA A 176 1.94 -11.03 -15.14
N ASP A 177 1.59 -9.78 -15.44
CA ASP A 177 0.50 -9.07 -14.80
C ASP A 177 -0.69 -8.89 -15.75
N PRO A 178 -1.80 -9.64 -15.55
CA PRO A 178 -3.06 -9.44 -16.27
C PRO A 178 -3.62 -8.01 -16.15
N HIS A 179 -3.29 -7.32 -15.05
CA HIS A 179 -3.56 -5.88 -14.87
C HIS A 179 -5.04 -5.51 -14.92
N TYR A 180 -5.83 -6.19 -14.09
CA TYR A 180 -7.28 -5.97 -13.96
C TYR A 180 -7.70 -5.34 -12.61
N LEU A 181 -6.74 -5.02 -11.73
CA LEU A 181 -7.01 -4.60 -10.36
C LEU A 181 -6.40 -3.21 -10.05
N CYS A 182 -6.70 -2.22 -10.89
CA CYS A 182 -6.14 -0.87 -10.75
C CYS A 182 -6.77 -0.05 -9.62
N VAL A 183 -8.09 -0.07 -9.48
CA VAL A 183 -8.84 0.74 -8.49
C VAL A 183 -9.43 -0.14 -7.39
N PRO A 184 -9.08 0.10 -6.11
CA PRO A 184 -8.03 0.99 -5.65
C PRO A 184 -6.62 0.43 -5.93
N SER A 185 -5.61 1.29 -6.00
CA SER A 185 -4.22 0.84 -6.19
C SER A 185 -3.67 0.16 -4.95
N LEU A 186 -3.48 -1.17 -4.99
CA LEU A 186 -2.88 -1.90 -3.87
C LEU A 186 -1.42 -1.52 -3.60
N HIS A 187 -0.69 -1.02 -4.61
CA HIS A 187 0.66 -0.46 -4.40
C HIS A 187 0.59 0.74 -3.46
N ILE A 188 -0.28 1.71 -3.75
CA ILE A 188 -0.50 2.90 -2.92
C ILE A 188 -0.99 2.51 -1.53
N VAL A 189 -1.96 1.60 -1.44
CA VAL A 189 -2.49 1.11 -0.16
C VAL A 189 -1.37 0.51 0.70
N VAL A 190 -0.53 -0.36 0.15
CA VAL A 190 0.52 -1.05 0.91
C VAL A 190 1.62 -0.09 1.32
N VAL A 191 2.06 0.82 0.43
CA VAL A 191 3.14 1.76 0.80
C VAL A 191 2.69 2.75 1.87
N CYS A 192 1.45 3.25 1.75
CA CYS A 192 0.85 4.16 2.72
C CYS A 192 0.57 3.48 4.07
N LEU A 193 0.03 2.27 4.05
CA LEU A 193 -0.13 1.46 5.26
C LEU A 193 1.22 1.19 5.93
N CYS A 194 2.27 0.91 5.17
CA CYS A 194 3.58 0.58 5.73
C CYS A 194 4.15 1.76 6.52
N TYR A 195 4.32 2.94 5.92
CA TYR A 195 4.93 4.06 6.64
C TYR A 195 4.06 4.50 7.83
N SER A 196 2.73 4.47 7.68
CA SER A 196 1.80 4.86 8.75
C SER A 196 1.81 3.88 9.94
N PHE A 197 1.81 2.58 9.65
CA PHE A 197 1.92 1.54 10.67
C PHE A 197 3.23 1.65 11.44
N TYR A 198 4.36 1.78 10.75
CA TYR A 198 5.66 1.89 11.42
C TYR A 198 5.83 3.21 12.15
N ARG A 199 5.27 4.32 11.65
CA ARG A 199 5.24 5.60 12.37
C ARG A 199 4.50 5.49 13.70
N MET A 200 3.36 4.80 13.72
CA MET A 200 2.65 4.47 14.97
C MET A 200 3.53 3.58 15.86
N LEU A 201 4.14 2.54 15.28
CA LEU A 201 4.95 1.59 16.02
C LEU A 201 6.18 2.24 16.69
N PHE A 202 6.81 3.20 16.02
CA PHE A 202 7.96 3.95 16.55
C PHE A 202 7.59 4.82 17.75
N LYS A 203 6.38 5.35 17.79
CA LYS A 203 5.85 6.06 18.97
C LYS A 203 5.48 5.10 20.10
N ARG A 204 5.04 3.89 19.75
CA ARG A 204 4.44 2.93 20.69
C ARG A 204 5.48 2.07 21.42
N GLU A 205 6.55 1.67 20.74
CA GLU A 205 7.54 0.74 21.26
C GLU A 205 8.87 1.47 21.55
N SER A 206 9.83 0.76 22.15
CA SER A 206 11.11 1.32 22.63
C SER A 206 12.11 1.67 21.51
N PHE A 207 11.80 2.72 20.75
CA PHE A 207 12.70 3.37 19.80
C PHE A 207 13.25 4.67 20.35
N THR A 208 14.47 5.01 19.97
CA THR A 208 15.01 6.35 20.20
C THR A 208 14.38 7.36 19.22
N GLN A 209 14.47 8.65 19.55
CA GLN A 209 14.01 9.70 18.66
C GLN A 209 14.75 9.66 17.31
N GLN A 210 16.08 9.51 17.33
CA GLN A 210 16.91 9.42 16.13
C GLN A 210 16.50 8.25 15.21
N GLU A 211 16.31 7.05 15.79
CA GLU A 211 15.83 5.87 15.03
C GLU A 211 14.47 6.14 14.39
N SER A 212 13.57 6.74 15.15
CA SER A 212 12.21 7.03 14.71
C SER A 212 12.20 8.03 13.57
N GLU A 213 12.98 9.10 13.66
CA GLU A 213 13.10 10.13 12.62
C GLU A 213 13.72 9.57 11.34
N GLN A 214 14.85 8.87 11.46
CA GLN A 214 15.54 8.26 10.32
C GLN A 214 14.63 7.30 9.56
N TRP A 215 14.09 6.28 10.23
CA TRP A 215 13.31 5.25 9.55
C TRP A 215 11.94 5.75 9.08
N ASN A 216 11.33 6.72 9.76
CA ASN A 216 10.12 7.37 9.23
C ASN A 216 10.42 8.11 7.93
N SER A 217 11.50 8.88 7.89
CA SER A 217 11.88 9.64 6.69
C SER A 217 12.18 8.70 5.51
N GLU A 218 12.93 7.63 5.75
CA GLU A 218 13.26 6.64 4.72
C GLU A 218 12.01 5.90 4.20
N LEU A 219 11.10 5.51 5.09
CA LEU A 219 9.84 4.86 4.69
C LEU A 219 8.97 5.79 3.85
N TYR A 220 8.80 7.03 4.31
CA TYR A 220 7.94 7.98 3.64
C TYR A 220 8.48 8.38 2.26
N ALA A 221 9.79 8.68 2.17
CA ALA A 221 10.42 9.02 0.90
C ALA A 221 10.31 7.88 -0.13
N GLN A 222 10.54 6.63 0.30
CA GLN A 222 10.40 5.47 -0.59
C GLN A 222 8.93 5.18 -0.94
N ALA A 223 7.98 5.47 -0.05
CA ALA A 223 6.54 5.37 -0.36
C ALA A 223 6.12 6.35 -1.46
N VAL A 224 6.57 7.61 -1.38
CA VAL A 224 6.34 8.63 -2.42
C VAL A 224 6.99 8.19 -3.73
N ALA A 225 8.24 7.75 -3.71
CA ALA A 225 8.95 7.29 -4.91
C ALA A 225 8.25 6.11 -5.60
N ILE A 226 7.71 5.14 -4.85
CA ILE A 226 6.91 4.04 -5.42
C ILE A 226 5.58 4.56 -5.96
N GLY A 227 4.94 5.51 -5.26
CA GLY A 227 3.68 6.13 -5.68
C GLY A 227 3.79 6.89 -7.00
N GLU A 228 4.88 7.62 -7.21
CA GLU A 228 5.20 8.24 -8.50
C GLU A 228 5.54 7.17 -9.54
N THR A 229 6.34 6.17 -9.16
CA THR A 229 6.81 5.13 -10.07
C THR A 229 5.66 4.35 -10.70
N VAL A 230 4.60 4.02 -9.96
CA VAL A 230 3.44 3.32 -10.55
C VAL A 230 2.74 4.11 -11.64
N LEU A 231 2.83 5.45 -11.62
CA LEU A 231 2.33 6.32 -12.68
C LEU A 231 3.35 6.44 -13.83
N TYR A 232 4.64 6.59 -13.51
CA TYR A 232 5.74 6.62 -14.49
C TYR A 232 5.80 5.37 -15.35
N VAL A 233 5.59 4.17 -14.77
CA VAL A 233 5.56 2.91 -15.52
C VAL A 233 4.17 2.55 -16.06
N LYS A 234 3.20 3.47 -15.94
CA LYS A 234 1.81 3.33 -16.42
C LYS A 234 1.09 2.10 -15.89
N GLN A 235 1.41 1.67 -14.66
CA GLN A 235 0.68 0.59 -14.01
C GLN A 235 -0.59 1.04 -13.31
N HIS A 236 -0.66 2.32 -12.96
CA HIS A 236 -1.84 2.92 -12.36
C HIS A 236 -2.10 4.28 -13.03
N SER A 237 -3.36 4.70 -13.00
CA SER A 237 -3.79 6.05 -13.35
C SER A 237 -3.76 6.95 -12.10
N VAL A 238 -3.69 8.26 -12.30
CA VAL A 238 -3.95 9.27 -11.26
C VAL A 238 -5.27 9.03 -10.52
N ASN A 239 -6.26 8.39 -11.16
CA ASN A 239 -7.52 7.97 -10.55
C ASN A 239 -7.39 6.88 -9.48
N CYS A 240 -6.36 6.04 -9.56
CA CYS A 240 -6.18 4.89 -8.68
C CYS A 240 -5.67 5.30 -7.29
N ILE A 241 -4.95 6.43 -7.19
CA ILE A 241 -4.38 6.98 -5.96
C ILE A 241 -5.46 7.45 -4.97
N PRO A 242 -6.39 8.36 -5.32
CA PRO A 242 -7.35 8.89 -4.35
C PRO A 242 -8.26 7.79 -3.79
N ALA A 243 -8.68 6.82 -4.61
CA ALA A 243 -9.46 5.67 -4.16
C ALA A 243 -8.70 4.79 -3.15
N ALA A 244 -7.40 4.58 -3.36
CA ALA A 244 -6.54 3.85 -2.43
C ALA A 244 -6.38 4.56 -1.08
N LEU A 245 -6.12 5.87 -1.12
CA LEU A 245 -5.97 6.68 0.08
C LEU A 245 -7.28 6.76 0.87
N TYR A 246 -8.40 6.96 0.17
CA TYR A 246 -9.74 6.96 0.77
C TYR A 246 -10.12 5.61 1.39
N MET A 247 -9.79 4.49 0.72
CA MET A 247 -9.99 3.16 1.32
C MET A 247 -9.28 3.08 2.67
N LEU A 248 -8.00 3.47 2.74
CA LEU A 248 -7.21 3.41 3.97
C LEU A 248 -7.77 4.24 5.11
N THR A 249 -8.30 5.44 4.85
CA THR A 249 -8.90 6.28 5.90
C THR A 249 -10.16 5.65 6.48
N LYS A 250 -10.89 4.83 5.71
CA LYS A 250 -12.10 4.14 6.18
C LYS A 250 -11.79 2.80 6.84
N ILE A 251 -10.82 2.03 6.32
CA ILE A 251 -10.56 0.66 6.80
C ILE A 251 -9.47 0.59 7.88
N THR A 252 -8.63 1.61 8.00
CA THR A 252 -7.58 1.69 9.04
C THR A 252 -7.46 3.12 9.59
N PRO A 253 -8.56 3.75 10.06
CA PRO A 253 -8.55 5.12 10.56
C PRO A 253 -7.59 5.33 11.75
N GLU A 254 -7.31 4.27 12.50
CA GLU A 254 -6.36 4.26 13.61
C GLU A 254 -4.88 4.37 13.17
N LEU A 255 -4.58 4.08 11.89
CA LEU A 255 -3.23 4.15 11.33
C LEU A 255 -3.08 5.30 10.32
N PHE A 256 -4.10 5.52 9.49
CA PHE A 256 -4.00 6.38 8.32
C PHE A 256 -5.08 7.46 8.33
N THR A 257 -4.67 8.72 8.47
CA THR A 257 -5.60 9.86 8.57
C THR A 257 -5.76 10.58 7.23
N PRO A 258 -6.84 11.37 7.05
CA PRO A 258 -6.98 12.25 5.89
C PRO A 258 -5.79 13.20 5.69
N GLN A 259 -5.22 13.74 6.77
CA GLN A 259 -4.04 14.60 6.66
C GLN A 259 -2.82 13.86 6.10
N MET A 260 -2.65 12.57 6.43
CA MET A 260 -1.56 11.76 5.89
C MET A 260 -1.74 11.51 4.39
N ALA A 261 -2.98 11.34 3.93
CA ALA A 261 -3.30 11.28 2.50
C ALA A 261 -2.95 12.59 1.79
N VAL A 262 -3.39 13.74 2.32
CA VAL A 262 -3.10 15.06 1.74
C VAL A 262 -1.60 15.31 1.65
N ASN A 263 -0.85 15.01 2.71
CA ASN A 263 0.61 15.16 2.69
C ASN A 263 1.25 14.28 1.62
N PHE A 264 0.83 13.00 1.52
CA PHE A 264 1.31 12.09 0.49
C PHE A 264 1.03 12.63 -0.92
N ILE A 265 -0.17 13.15 -1.17
CA ILE A 265 -0.54 13.75 -2.47
C ILE A 265 0.33 14.96 -2.78
N ASN A 266 0.54 15.87 -1.81
CA ASN A 266 1.33 17.08 -2.01
C ASN A 266 2.81 16.82 -2.31
N ASP A 267 3.34 15.69 -1.83
CA ASP A 267 4.73 15.32 -2.06
C ASP A 267 4.93 14.49 -3.36
N LEU A 268 3.86 14.01 -4.01
CA LEU A 268 3.97 13.39 -5.35
C LEU A 268 4.50 14.39 -6.38
N PHE A 269 5.50 13.95 -7.13
CA PHE A 269 6.22 14.66 -8.19
C PHE A 269 6.88 15.96 -7.77
N LYS A 270 6.95 16.25 -6.47
CA LYS A 270 7.51 17.50 -5.94
C LYS A 270 8.92 17.78 -6.42
N ASN A 271 9.74 16.73 -6.50
CA ASN A 271 11.14 16.81 -6.92
C ASN A 271 11.37 16.31 -8.36
N SER A 272 10.31 16.00 -9.11
CA SER A 272 10.43 15.61 -10.52
C SER A 272 10.96 16.78 -11.35
N THR A 273 11.86 16.49 -12.28
CA THR A 273 12.42 17.48 -13.22
C THR A 273 11.90 17.29 -14.64
N ASP A 274 11.17 16.21 -14.90
CA ASP A 274 10.64 15.79 -16.19
C ASP A 274 9.13 16.03 -16.36
N ILE A 275 8.50 16.63 -15.34
CA ILE A 275 7.12 17.13 -15.36
C ILE A 275 7.17 18.63 -15.09
N THR A 276 6.38 19.43 -15.81
CA THR A 276 6.34 20.88 -15.58
C THR A 276 5.68 21.22 -14.25
N ASP A 277 6.01 22.36 -13.64
CA ASP A 277 5.40 22.76 -12.36
C ASP A 277 3.89 23.01 -12.48
N ALA A 278 3.43 23.45 -13.65
CA ALA A 278 2.01 23.58 -13.95
C ALA A 278 1.31 22.21 -13.96
N ASP A 279 1.90 21.22 -14.65
CA ASP A 279 1.35 19.87 -14.71
C ASP A 279 1.37 19.17 -13.35
N LYS A 280 2.45 19.31 -12.57
CA LYS A 280 2.51 18.80 -11.18
C LYS A 280 1.37 19.34 -10.34
N LYS A 281 1.12 20.66 -10.42
CA LYS A 281 0.04 21.30 -9.68
C LYS A 281 -1.32 20.78 -10.10
N GLU A 282 -1.55 20.58 -11.39
CA GLU A 282 -2.81 20.09 -11.93
C GLU A 282 -3.07 18.63 -11.53
N ILE A 283 -2.06 17.75 -11.66
CA ILE A 283 -2.10 16.36 -11.22
C ILE A 283 -2.43 16.29 -9.72
N ASN A 284 -1.70 17.03 -8.89
CA ASN A 284 -1.89 16.99 -7.44
C ASN A 284 -3.26 17.57 -7.03
N SER A 285 -3.69 18.66 -7.68
CA SER A 285 -5.01 19.25 -7.45
C SER A 285 -6.13 18.28 -7.83
N TYR A 286 -5.99 17.55 -8.93
CA TYR A 286 -6.96 16.54 -9.34
C TYR A 286 -7.05 15.37 -8.36
N ILE A 287 -5.90 14.80 -7.98
CA ILE A 287 -5.84 13.70 -7.01
C ILE A 287 -6.44 14.14 -5.68
N GLN A 288 -6.12 15.35 -5.21
CA GLN A 288 -6.67 15.91 -3.99
C GLN A 288 -8.18 16.13 -4.08
N PHE A 289 -8.66 16.75 -5.16
CA PHE A 289 -10.10 16.94 -5.41
C PHE A 289 -10.86 15.62 -5.37
N MET A 290 -10.36 14.61 -6.08
CA MET A 290 -10.99 13.29 -6.12
C MET A 290 -10.98 12.62 -4.74
N PHE A 291 -9.89 12.74 -3.98
CA PHE A 291 -9.81 12.21 -2.63
C PHE A 291 -10.81 12.89 -1.67
N GLU A 292 -10.89 14.22 -1.68
CA GLU A 292 -11.81 15.00 -0.85
C GLU A 292 -13.27 14.74 -1.22
N ARG A 293 -13.56 14.60 -2.51
CA ARG A 293 -14.87 14.19 -3.01
C ARG A 293 -15.29 12.83 -2.44
N LEU A 294 -14.41 11.83 -2.49
CA LEU A 294 -14.70 10.50 -1.94
C LEU A 294 -14.92 10.52 -0.42
N LEU A 295 -14.17 11.36 0.30
CA LEU A 295 -14.38 11.59 1.74
C LEU A 295 -15.76 12.18 2.02
N LEU A 296 -16.16 13.20 1.26
CA LEU A 296 -17.44 13.88 1.44
C LEU A 296 -18.61 12.96 1.09
N GLU A 297 -18.59 12.34 -0.09
CA GLU A 297 -19.65 11.42 -0.53
C GLU A 297 -19.76 10.18 0.36
N GLY A 298 -18.64 9.75 0.95
CA GLY A 298 -18.56 8.59 1.83
C GLY A 298 -18.70 8.88 3.32
N ALA A 299 -19.01 10.12 3.71
CA ALA A 299 -19.08 10.53 5.12
C ALA A 299 -20.20 9.80 5.87
N LEU A 300 -21.34 9.56 5.20
CA LEU A 300 -22.50 8.89 5.76
C LEU A 300 -22.62 7.41 5.33
N GLU A 301 -21.66 6.91 4.56
CA GLU A 301 -21.66 5.55 4.04
C GLU A 301 -20.91 4.60 4.99
N ASP A 302 -21.54 3.48 5.32
CA ASP A 302 -20.93 2.39 6.10
C ASP A 302 -19.89 1.61 5.28
N ASP A 303 -20.15 1.47 3.98
CA ASP A 303 -19.28 0.79 3.04
C ASP A 303 -18.48 1.81 2.22
N TRP A 304 -17.16 1.82 2.43
CA TRP A 304 -16.24 2.70 1.71
C TRP A 304 -16.34 2.53 0.19
N ARG A 305 -16.82 1.39 -0.33
CA ARG A 305 -16.88 1.18 -1.78
C ARG A 305 -17.94 2.06 -2.45
N VAL A 306 -18.99 2.47 -1.74
CA VAL A 306 -20.15 3.16 -2.32
C VAL A 306 -19.79 4.39 -3.15
N PRO A 307 -19.05 5.40 -2.65
CA PRO A 307 -18.67 6.56 -3.46
C PRO A 307 -17.73 6.19 -4.62
N VAL A 308 -16.85 5.20 -4.43
CA VAL A 308 -15.95 4.74 -5.50
C VAL A 308 -16.74 4.03 -6.62
N ILE A 309 -17.77 3.25 -6.27
CA ILE A 309 -18.68 2.60 -7.20
C ILE A 309 -19.47 3.65 -7.99
N ARG A 310 -20.07 4.65 -7.31
CA ARG A 310 -20.79 5.75 -7.96
C ARG A 310 -19.91 6.49 -8.96
N TRP A 311 -18.66 6.75 -8.58
CA TRP A 311 -17.68 7.33 -9.49
C TRP A 311 -17.39 6.41 -10.68
N LEU A 312 -17.05 5.13 -10.46
CA LEU A 312 -16.78 4.19 -11.55
C LEU A 312 -17.96 3.96 -12.51
N ASP A 313 -19.20 4.06 -12.03
CA ASP A 313 -20.39 3.88 -12.87
C ASP A 313 -20.68 5.09 -13.75
N SER A 314 -20.29 6.28 -13.30
CA SER A 314 -20.46 7.52 -14.06
C SER A 314 -19.20 7.95 -14.83
N TYR A 315 -18.06 7.32 -14.56
CA TYR A 315 -16.79 7.71 -15.16
C TYR A 315 -16.71 7.33 -16.64
N LYS A 316 -16.30 8.31 -17.45
CA LYS A 316 -15.95 8.11 -18.85
C LYS A 316 -14.43 8.14 -18.96
N PRO A 317 -13.78 7.01 -19.30
CA PRO A 317 -12.33 6.96 -19.39
C PRO A 317 -11.82 7.82 -20.55
N TYR A 318 -10.65 8.40 -20.34
CA TYR A 318 -9.87 8.95 -21.44
C TYR A 318 -9.31 7.80 -22.26
N GLU A 319 -9.46 7.85 -23.59
CA GLU A 319 -8.81 6.93 -24.50
C GLU A 319 -7.59 7.65 -25.10
N PRO A 320 -6.36 7.21 -24.78
CA PRO A 320 -5.16 7.74 -25.42
C PRO A 320 -5.27 7.54 -26.93
N GLN A 321 -5.07 8.61 -27.68
CA GLN A 321 -5.04 8.58 -29.15
C GLN A 321 -3.75 7.94 -29.68
#